data_AF-A0A246EAR6-F1
#
_entry.id   AF-A0A246EAR6-F1
#
_cell.length_a   1.000
_cell.length_b   1.000
_cell.length_c   1.000
_cell.angle_alpha   90.00
_cell.angle_beta   90.00
_cell.angle_gamma   90.00
#
_symmetry.space_group_name_H-M   'P 1'
#
loop_
_entity.id
_entity.type
_entity.pdbx_description
1 polymer ?
#
loop_
_entity_poly.entity_id
_entity_poly.type
_entity_poly.pdbx_seq_one_letter_code
_entity_poly.pdbx_strand_id
1 'polypeptide(L)'
;MHIAGLDADIIDALTQVSTPDHRPDALTIGVSLPDSPDELPACIADVDALLERELSRVSPRILVAVVHAASRLNEGRAFASELIDHASVHSSNSLGRDLTAVGIVLDDDQDRALVARRIAEHLSGRSNLGDGTVVTARDLRRVTLRELILEDVL
;
A
#
# COMPACT_ATOMS: atom_id res chain seq x y z
N MET A 1 17.51 -10.80 2.37
CA MET A 1 17.34 -10.35 0.98
C MET A 1 16.69 -8.98 1.07
N HIS A 2 17.49 -7.91 0.90
CA HIS A 2 17.00 -6.54 0.84
C HIS A 2 16.55 -6.34 -0.61
N ILE A 3 15.26 -6.18 -0.85
CA ILE A 3 14.77 -5.75 -2.16
C ILE A 3 14.98 -4.24 -2.18
N ALA A 4 15.78 -3.74 -3.12
CA ALA A 4 15.96 -2.30 -3.29
C ALA A 4 14.59 -1.67 -3.54
N GLY A 5 14.22 -0.65 -2.76
CA GLY A 5 12.89 -0.03 -2.81
C GLY A 5 11.95 -0.45 -1.68
N LEU A 6 12.17 -1.57 -0.98
CA LEU A 6 11.41 -1.88 0.24
C LEU A 6 12.03 -1.15 1.44
N ASP A 7 11.41 -0.04 1.86
CA ASP A 7 11.84 0.66 3.07
C ASP A 7 11.46 -0.18 4.30
N ALA A 8 12.47 -0.88 4.83
CA ALA A 8 12.36 -1.73 6.00
C ALA A 8 11.82 -0.95 7.20
N ASP A 9 12.05 0.36 7.26
CA ASP A 9 11.56 1.19 8.34
C ASP A 9 10.06 1.47 8.16
N ILE A 10 9.55 1.68 6.93
CA ILE A 10 8.10 1.83 6.66
C ILE A 10 7.38 0.54 7.05
N ILE A 11 7.96 -0.60 6.68
CA ILE A 11 7.46 -1.92 7.09
C ILE A 11 7.50 -2.03 8.60
N ASP A 12 8.62 -1.75 9.28
CA ASP A 12 8.72 -1.85 10.74
C ASP A 12 7.75 -0.90 11.46
N ALA A 13 7.55 0.32 10.96
CA ALA A 13 6.59 1.27 11.52
C ALA A 13 5.14 0.79 11.37
N LEU A 14 4.82 0.06 10.29
CA LEU A 14 3.49 -0.51 10.06
C LEU A 14 3.32 -1.84 10.81
N THR A 15 4.39 -2.62 10.93
CA THR A 15 4.45 -3.88 11.70
C THR A 15 4.35 -3.63 13.19
N GLN A 16 4.85 -2.49 13.70
CA GLN A 16 4.70 -2.09 15.11
C GLN A 16 3.26 -1.75 15.50
N VAL A 17 2.39 -1.40 14.53
CA VAL A 17 0.97 -1.16 14.84
C VAL A 17 0.12 -2.42 14.71
N SER A 18 0.62 -3.44 14.01
CA SER A 18 0.06 -4.79 14.01
C SER A 18 0.46 -5.53 15.31
N THR A 19 -0.29 -5.28 16.38
CA THR A 19 -0.22 -6.13 17.59
C THR A 19 -0.60 -7.58 17.25
N PRO A 20 -0.05 -8.59 17.94
CA PRO A 20 -0.29 -10.01 17.65
C PRO A 20 -1.76 -10.48 17.80
N ASP A 21 -2.65 -9.62 18.29
CA ASP A 21 -4.11 -9.84 18.31
C ASP A 21 -4.82 -9.42 16.99
N HIS A 22 -4.11 -8.80 16.04
CA HIS A 22 -4.63 -8.48 14.72
C HIS A 22 -4.48 -9.69 13.79
N ARG A 23 -5.61 -10.21 13.32
CA ARG A 23 -5.65 -11.29 12.33
C ARG A 23 -4.81 -10.95 11.08
N PRO A 24 -4.30 -11.96 10.35
CA PRO A 24 -3.57 -11.81 9.07
C PRO A 24 -4.44 -11.32 7.89
N ASP A 25 -5.54 -10.60 8.16
CA ASP A 25 -6.51 -10.18 7.16
C ASP A 25 -6.04 -8.97 6.33
N ALA A 26 -4.90 -8.36 6.69
CA ALA A 26 -4.31 -7.24 5.97
C ALA A 26 -2.80 -7.44 5.72
N LEU A 27 -2.34 -7.04 4.54
CA LEU A 27 -0.94 -6.97 4.14
C LEU A 27 -0.59 -5.51 3.86
N THR A 28 0.59 -5.07 4.30
CA THR A 28 1.08 -3.72 4.02
C THR A 28 2.48 -3.80 3.43
N ILE A 29 2.72 -3.08 2.34
CA ILE A 29 3.99 -3.08 1.62
C ILE A 29 4.43 -1.62 1.42
N GLY A 30 5.68 -1.33 1.78
CA GLY A 30 6.32 -0.04 1.50
C GLY A 30 7.22 -0.16 0.28
N VAL A 31 7.10 0.79 -0.65
CA VAL A 31 7.94 0.87 -1.86
C VAL A 31 8.42 2.31 -2.05
N SER A 32 9.70 2.50 -2.31
CA SER A 32 10.26 3.77 -2.75
C SER A 32 10.44 3.75 -4.25
N LEU A 33 10.02 4.83 -4.91
CA LEU A 33 10.30 4.98 -6.34
C LEU A 33 11.82 5.03 -6.56
N PRO A 34 12.33 4.40 -7.63
CA PRO A 34 13.73 4.53 -7.98
C PRO A 34 14.04 5.96 -8.40
N ASP A 35 15.25 6.42 -8.10
CA ASP A 35 15.74 7.76 -8.48
C ASP A 35 15.72 7.94 -10.00
N SER A 36 16.00 6.87 -10.76
CA SER A 36 15.97 6.86 -12.21
C SER A 36 14.65 6.30 -12.75
N PRO A 37 13.95 7.00 -13.66
CA PRO A 37 12.76 6.48 -14.34
C PRO A 37 13.03 5.19 -15.13
N ASP A 38 14.26 5.00 -15.63
CA ASP A 38 14.63 3.82 -16.41
C ASP A 38 14.62 2.53 -15.58
N GLU A 39 14.68 2.65 -14.25
CA GLU A 39 14.64 1.53 -13.30
C GLU A 39 13.21 1.18 -12.87
N LEU A 40 12.22 2.01 -13.22
CA LEU A 40 10.82 1.82 -12.83
C LEU A 40 10.24 0.48 -13.30
N PRO A 41 10.46 0.01 -14.55
CA PRO A 41 9.93 -1.28 -14.99
C PRO A 41 10.51 -2.47 -14.19
N ALA A 42 11.79 -2.38 -13.81
CA ALA A 42 12.42 -3.41 -12.98
C ALA A 42 11.87 -3.39 -11.55
N CYS A 43 11.66 -2.19 -10.99
CA CYS A 43 11.03 -2.01 -9.68
C CYS A 43 9.61 -2.60 -9.63
N ILE A 44 8.78 -2.35 -10.67
CA ILE A 44 7.43 -2.95 -10.79
C ILE A 44 7.53 -4.48 -10.78
N ALA A 45 8.39 -5.05 -11.60
CA ALA A 45 8.55 -6.51 -11.69
C ALA A 45 9.01 -7.15 -10.36
N ASP A 46 9.91 -6.49 -9.62
CA ASP A 46 10.38 -6.95 -8.32
C ASP A 46 9.26 -6.89 -7.25
N VAL A 47 8.47 -5.81 -7.24
CA VAL A 47 7.33 -5.67 -6.34
C VAL A 47 6.22 -6.65 -6.70
N ASP A 48 5.95 -6.89 -7.98
CA ASP A 48 5.00 -7.91 -8.43
C ASP A 48 5.40 -9.29 -7.92
N ALA A 49 6.65 -9.71 -8.13
CA ALA A 49 7.12 -11.00 -7.65
C ALA A 49 7.01 -11.14 -6.11
N LEU A 50 7.22 -10.03 -5.38
CA LEU A 50 6.99 -9.99 -3.94
C LEU A 50 5.50 -10.11 -3.59
N LEU A 51 4.63 -9.36 -4.27
CA LEU A 51 3.18 -9.39 -4.11
C LEU A 51 2.64 -10.80 -4.33
N GLU A 52 3.02 -11.45 -5.44
CA GLU A 52 2.58 -12.82 -5.75
C GLU A 52 2.95 -13.80 -4.63
N ARG A 53 4.19 -13.70 -4.15
CA ARG A 53 4.71 -14.55 -3.07
C ARG A 53 3.96 -14.31 -1.76
N GLU A 54 3.79 -13.05 -1.36
CA GLU A 54 3.20 -12.71 -0.06
C GLU A 54 1.68 -12.94 -0.06
N LEU A 55 0.97 -12.55 -1.13
CA LEU A 55 -0.47 -12.82 -1.28
C LEU A 55 -0.76 -14.32 -1.20
N SER A 56 0.06 -15.16 -1.84
CA SER A 56 -0.06 -16.62 -1.74
C SER A 56 0.22 -17.15 -0.32
N ARG A 57 1.17 -16.53 0.40
CA ARG A 57 1.59 -16.96 1.74
C ARG A 57 0.61 -16.60 2.84
N VAL A 58 0.14 -15.34 2.85
CA VAL A 58 -0.71 -14.81 3.92
C VAL A 58 -2.19 -14.71 3.55
N SER A 59 -2.53 -14.71 2.25
CA SER A 59 -3.91 -14.64 1.74
C SER A 59 -4.74 -13.52 2.40
N PRO A 60 -4.27 -12.27 2.36
CA PRO A 60 -4.92 -11.15 3.03
C PRO A 60 -6.22 -10.78 2.29
N ARG A 61 -7.14 -10.12 3.00
CA ARG A 61 -8.35 -9.51 2.42
C ARG A 61 -8.13 -8.05 2.04
N ILE A 62 -7.16 -7.40 2.67
CA ILE A 62 -6.81 -5.99 2.45
C ILE A 62 -5.33 -5.89 2.13
N LEU A 63 -4.98 -5.14 1.08
CA LEU A 63 -3.61 -4.72 0.77
C LEU A 63 -3.52 -3.21 0.92
N VAL A 64 -2.48 -2.74 1.60
CA VAL A 64 -2.12 -1.32 1.66
C VAL A 64 -0.72 -1.16 1.05
N ALA A 65 -0.63 -0.46 -0.07
CA ALA A 65 0.64 -0.13 -0.73
C ALA A 65 1.03 1.31 -0.36
N VAL A 66 2.17 1.49 0.28
CA VAL A 66 2.73 2.80 0.64
C VAL A 66 3.87 3.12 -0.31
N VAL A 67 3.71 4.14 -1.15
CA VAL A 67 4.67 4.54 -2.18
C VAL A 67 5.36 5.83 -1.78
N HIS A 68 6.65 5.78 -1.51
CA HIS A 68 7.49 6.97 -1.30
C HIS A 68 7.94 7.53 -2.64
N ALA A 69 7.39 8.69 -3.00
CA ALA A 69 7.51 9.29 -4.32
C ALA A 69 8.61 10.36 -4.42
N ALA A 70 9.21 10.78 -3.30
CA ALA A 70 10.32 11.75 -3.28
C ALA A 70 10.08 12.98 -4.20
N SER A 71 9.02 13.76 -3.95
CA SER A 71 8.61 14.91 -4.78
C SER A 71 8.03 14.59 -6.17
N ARG A 72 7.85 13.31 -6.53
CA ARG A 72 7.28 12.85 -7.83
C ARG A 72 5.86 12.29 -7.67
N LEU A 73 4.97 13.06 -7.02
CA LEU A 73 3.63 12.60 -6.64
C LEU A 73 2.79 11.98 -7.77
N ASN A 74 2.84 12.53 -8.98
CA ASN A 74 2.06 11.98 -10.10
C ASN A 74 2.53 10.59 -10.50
N GLU A 75 3.84 10.38 -10.48
CA GLU A 75 4.46 9.10 -10.81
C GLU A 75 4.24 8.10 -9.67
N GLY A 76 4.32 8.55 -8.42
CA GLY A 76 3.97 7.73 -7.26
C GLY A 76 2.50 7.29 -7.27
N ARG A 77 1.58 8.16 -7.71
CA ARG A 77 0.17 7.82 -7.90
C ARG A 77 -0.03 6.79 -9.01
N ALA A 78 0.60 6.99 -10.16
CA ALA A 78 0.53 6.04 -11.28
C ALA A 78 1.08 4.66 -10.86
N PHE A 79 2.23 4.65 -10.20
CA PHE A 79 2.84 3.44 -9.68
C PHE A 79 1.97 2.73 -8.62
N ALA A 80 1.39 3.47 -7.67
CA ALA A 80 0.48 2.91 -6.68
C ALA A 80 -0.77 2.28 -7.34
N SER A 81 -1.31 2.93 -8.37
CA SER A 81 -2.44 2.40 -9.15
C SER A 81 -2.08 1.10 -9.86
N GLU A 82 -0.93 1.06 -10.52
CA GLU A 82 -0.44 -0.14 -11.23
C GLU A 82 -0.24 -1.32 -10.26
N LEU A 83 0.34 -1.07 -9.08
CA LEU A 83 0.49 -2.09 -8.05
C LEU A 83 -0.84 -2.64 -7.55
N ILE A 84 -1.85 -1.79 -7.37
CA ILE A 84 -3.20 -2.20 -6.97
C ILE A 84 -3.81 -3.10 -8.05
N ASP A 85 -3.74 -2.67 -9.31
CA ASP A 85 -4.28 -3.43 -10.43
C ASP A 85 -3.65 -4.83 -10.50
N HIS A 86 -2.33 -4.91 -10.37
CA HIS A 86 -1.59 -6.18 -10.38
C HIS A 86 -1.96 -7.08 -9.19
N ALA A 87 -2.06 -6.52 -7.98
CA ALA A 87 -2.45 -7.28 -6.79
C ALA A 87 -3.89 -7.82 -6.91
N SER A 88 -4.82 -7.01 -7.42
CA SER A 88 -6.21 -7.40 -7.61
C SER A 88 -6.35 -8.48 -8.70
N VAL A 89 -5.62 -8.34 -9.82
CA VAL A 89 -5.53 -9.37 -10.86
C VAL A 89 -4.97 -10.68 -10.31
N HIS A 90 -3.88 -10.63 -9.54
CA HIS A 90 -3.28 -11.83 -8.96
C HIS A 90 -4.21 -12.51 -7.94
N SER A 91 -4.82 -11.75 -7.03
CA SER A 91 -5.76 -12.30 -6.05
C SER A 91 -6.97 -12.96 -6.71
N SER A 92 -7.52 -12.34 -7.75
CA SER A 92 -8.66 -12.89 -8.49
C SER A 92 -8.28 -14.15 -9.27
N ASN A 93 -7.22 -14.09 -10.08
CA ASN A 93 -6.86 -15.17 -11.00
C ASN A 93 -6.18 -16.36 -10.30
N SER A 94 -5.28 -16.10 -9.36
CA SER A 94 -4.45 -17.14 -8.74
C SER A 94 -5.05 -17.67 -7.44
N LEU A 95 -5.77 -16.83 -6.69
CA LEU A 95 -6.32 -17.21 -5.38
C LEU A 95 -7.85 -17.37 -5.39
N GLY A 96 -8.55 -16.88 -6.42
CA GLY A 96 -10.00 -16.93 -6.53
C GLY A 96 -10.70 -16.11 -5.44
N ARG A 97 -10.13 -14.96 -5.05
CA ARG A 97 -10.58 -14.17 -3.90
C ARG A 97 -10.63 -12.68 -4.19
N ASP A 98 -11.60 -12.03 -3.57
CA ASP A 98 -11.69 -10.57 -3.51
C ASP A 98 -10.60 -10.02 -2.58
N LEU A 99 -9.87 -9.03 -3.09
CA LEU A 99 -8.87 -8.24 -2.37
C LEU A 99 -9.30 -6.78 -2.42
N THR A 100 -9.25 -6.10 -1.29
CA THR A 100 -9.37 -4.64 -1.25
C THR A 100 -7.96 -4.06 -1.26
N ALA A 101 -7.57 -3.35 -2.31
CA ALA A 101 -6.24 -2.76 -2.39
C ALA A 101 -6.28 -1.22 -2.38
N VAL A 102 -5.55 -0.61 -1.44
CA VAL A 102 -5.47 0.83 -1.21
C VAL A 102 -4.04 1.32 -1.41
N GLY A 103 -3.86 2.40 -2.17
CA GLY A 103 -2.58 3.06 -2.40
C GLY A 103 -2.43 4.33 -1.57
N ILE A 104 -1.28 4.53 -0.95
CA ILE A 104 -0.94 5.75 -0.22
C ILE A 104 0.39 6.27 -0.72
N VAL A 105 0.39 7.50 -1.24
CA VAL A 105 1.59 8.15 -1.76
C VAL A 105 2.15 9.13 -0.73
N LEU A 106 3.40 8.90 -0.33
CA LEU A 106 4.21 9.78 0.50
C LEU A 106 5.05 10.68 -0.41
N ASP A 107 4.99 11.99 -0.18
CA ASP A 107 5.82 12.95 -0.93
C ASP A 107 7.26 13.02 -0.38
N ASP A 108 7.35 12.99 0.94
CA ASP A 108 8.57 12.97 1.74
C ASP A 108 8.36 12.15 3.03
N ASP A 109 9.43 12.01 3.82
CA ASP A 109 9.44 11.23 5.07
C ASP A 109 8.68 11.89 6.23
N GLN A 110 8.32 13.18 6.15
CA GLN A 110 7.75 13.90 7.29
C GLN A 110 6.38 13.35 7.69
N ASP A 111 5.63 12.83 6.73
CA ASP A 111 4.28 12.31 6.96
C ASP A 111 4.23 10.83 7.30
N ARG A 112 5.38 10.14 7.34
CA ARG A 112 5.42 8.69 7.51
C ARG A 112 4.75 8.23 8.81
N ALA A 113 4.98 8.93 9.92
CA ALA A 113 4.35 8.62 11.20
C ALA A 113 2.83 8.86 11.19
N LEU A 114 2.38 9.92 10.51
CA LEU A 114 0.95 10.20 10.34
C LEU A 114 0.30 9.10 9.52
N VAL A 115 0.89 8.74 8.39
CA VAL A 115 0.37 7.70 7.49
C VAL A 115 0.29 6.34 8.19
N ALA A 116 1.34 5.95 8.92
CA ALA A 116 1.31 4.72 9.71
C ALA A 116 0.14 4.70 10.72
N ARG A 117 -0.09 5.82 11.41
CA ARG A 117 -1.24 5.96 12.32
C ARG A 117 -2.58 5.84 11.60
N ARG A 118 -2.73 6.49 10.43
CA ARG A 118 -3.98 6.44 9.66
C ARG A 118 -4.28 5.07 9.07
N ILE A 119 -3.26 4.36 8.61
CA ILE A 119 -3.38 2.97 8.15
C ILE A 119 -3.86 2.09 9.29
N ALA A 120 -3.24 2.21 10.47
CA ALA A 120 -3.65 1.45 11.64
C ALA A 120 -5.09 1.72 12.08
N GLU A 121 -5.49 3.00 12.11
CA GLU A 121 -6.88 3.41 12.39
C GLU A 121 -7.86 2.75 11.40
N HIS A 122 -7.50 2.70 10.11
CA HIS A 122 -8.31 2.06 9.07
C HIS A 122 -8.38 0.53 9.23
N LEU A 123 -7.24 -0.14 9.41
CA LEU A 123 -7.16 -1.59 9.56
C LEU A 123 -7.81 -2.10 10.86
N SER A 124 -7.89 -1.25 11.90
CA SER A 124 -8.66 -1.53 13.12
C SER A 124 -10.18 -1.50 12.86
N GLY A 125 -10.62 -0.81 11.81
CA GLY A 125 -12.00 -0.82 11.34
C GLY A 125 -12.30 -2.12 10.61
N ARG A 126 -13.42 -2.78 10.91
CA ARG A 126 -13.88 -4.01 10.23
C ARG A 126 -14.39 -3.74 8.80
N SER A 127 -13.68 -2.97 8.00
CA SER A 127 -14.12 -2.46 6.70
C SER A 127 -13.21 -2.95 5.60
N ASN A 128 -13.79 -3.55 4.55
CA ASN A 128 -13.10 -3.96 3.32
C ASN A 128 -13.44 -2.98 2.18
N LEU A 129 -13.30 -1.67 2.44
CA LEU A 129 -13.64 -0.62 1.47
C LEU A 129 -12.37 0.02 0.95
N GLY A 130 -12.43 0.58 -0.27
CA GLY A 130 -11.33 1.36 -0.86
C GLY A 130 -10.54 0.64 -1.93
N ASP A 131 -11.11 -0.40 -2.55
CA ASP A 131 -10.43 -1.08 -3.66
C ASP A 131 -10.21 -0.11 -4.82
N GLY A 132 -8.96 0.01 -5.28
CA GLY A 132 -8.56 0.96 -6.32
C GLY A 132 -8.28 2.39 -5.80
N THR A 133 -8.54 2.70 -4.53
CA THR A 133 -8.37 4.07 -4.02
C THR A 133 -6.89 4.41 -3.82
N VAL A 134 -6.45 5.54 -4.39
CA VAL A 134 -5.10 6.10 -4.21
C VAL A 134 -5.16 7.49 -3.58
N VAL A 135 -4.63 7.62 -2.36
CA VAL A 135 -4.58 8.89 -1.61
C VAL A 135 -3.15 9.37 -1.39
N THR A 136 -2.98 10.64 -1.05
CA THR A 136 -1.68 11.18 -0.60
C THR A 136 -1.65 11.38 0.91
N ALA A 137 -0.44 11.45 1.46
CA ALA A 137 -0.21 11.91 2.82
C ALA A 137 -0.89 13.26 3.12
N ARG A 138 -0.92 14.17 2.13
CA ARG A 138 -1.57 15.48 2.25
C ARG A 138 -3.09 15.35 2.45
N ASP A 139 -3.73 14.38 1.81
CA ASP A 139 -5.16 14.11 1.99
C ASP A 139 -5.42 13.62 3.42
N LEU A 140 -4.55 12.74 3.93
CA LEU A 140 -4.60 12.16 5.27
C LEU A 140 -4.34 13.16 6.42
N ARG A 141 -3.77 14.34 6.12
CA ARG A 141 -3.69 15.47 7.06
C ARG A 141 -5.04 16.13 7.29
N ARG A 142 -5.93 16.11 6.29
CA ARG A 142 -7.23 16.78 6.34
C ARG A 142 -8.29 15.91 6.98
N VAL A 143 -8.31 14.63 6.61
CA VAL A 143 -9.37 13.67 6.95
C VAL A 143 -8.79 12.27 7.16
N THR A 144 -9.60 11.34 7.63
CA THR A 144 -9.21 9.93 7.80
C THR A 144 -9.18 9.18 6.46
N LEU A 145 -8.43 8.07 6.38
CA LEU A 145 -8.41 7.21 5.19
C LEU A 145 -9.81 6.69 4.85
N ARG A 146 -10.61 6.36 5.88
CA ARG A 146 -11.99 5.91 5.69
C ARG A 146 -12.89 6.97 5.06
N GLU A 147 -12.77 8.23 5.49
CA GLU A 147 -13.55 9.33 4.91
C GLU A 147 -13.18 9.53 3.44
N LEU A 148 -11.89 9.51 3.10
CA LEU A 148 -11.43 9.62 1.70
C LEU A 148 -11.98 8.48 0.82
N ILE A 149 -11.95 7.24 1.33
CA ILE A 149 -12.51 6.08 0.62
C ILE A 149 -14.02 6.26 0.39
N LEU A 150 -14.75 6.80 1.37
CA LEU A 150 -16.19 7.02 1.23
C LEU A 150 -16.51 8.16 0.26
N GLU A 151 -15.66 9.19 0.17
CA GLU A 151 -15.78 10.26 -0.82
C GLU A 151 -15.56 9.77 -2.26
N ASP A 152 -14.70 8.76 -2.46
CA ASP A 152 -14.35 8.21 -3.78
C ASP A 152 -15.44 7.26 -4.33
N VAL A 153 -16.28 6.70 -3.46
CA VAL A 153 -17.33 5.71 -3.80
C VAL A 153 -18.72 6.35 -4.01
N LEU A 154 -18.91 7.61 -3.61
CA LEU A 154 -20.19 8.34 -3.69
C LEU A 154 -20.26 9.28 -4.91
#